data_AF-A0A964LE52-F1
#
_entry.id   AF-A0A964LE52-F1
#
_cell.length_a   1.000
_cell.length_b   1.000
_cell.length_c   1.000
_cell.angle_alpha   90.00
_cell.angle_beta   90.00
_cell.angle_gamma   90.00
#
_symmetry.space_group_name_H-M   'P 1'
#
loop_
_entity.id
_entity.type
_entity.pdbx_description
1 polymer ?
#
loop_
_entity_poly.entity_id
_entity_poly.type
_entity_poly.pdbx_seq_one_letter_code
_entity_poly.pdbx_strand_id
1 'polypeptide(L)'
;MTQPHTDPIDPPALAQWLDRFLPLPMFALSIVYLAVEAGVIHRIEEGYVTLIEARVMTWCLVALWPIFAIEALVRLFLTRRQMAFWPRFWILLVVVLFPFVRIGMRAHADSGKIWLPRLGWQEVDRKLRMTMERFFSVPLILFALMVLPILGFEYFWEEQVHQYFWLKLTLDIASSLIWMAFAI
;
A
#
# COMPACT_ATOMS: atom_id res chain seq x y z
N MET A 1 -31.28 -30.70 7.05
CA MET A 1 -29.82 -30.56 7.26
C MET A 1 -29.59 -29.31 8.08
N THR A 2 -29.57 -29.47 9.39
CA THR A 2 -29.30 -28.40 10.36
C THR A 2 -27.81 -28.05 10.29
N GLN A 3 -27.48 -26.82 9.90
CA GLN A 3 -26.12 -26.33 10.03
C GLN A 3 -25.74 -26.34 11.51
N PRO A 4 -24.57 -26.88 11.90
CA PRO A 4 -24.13 -26.78 13.28
C PRO A 4 -23.92 -25.30 13.58
N HIS A 5 -24.71 -24.78 14.51
CA HIS A 5 -24.41 -23.53 15.21
C HIS A 5 -23.06 -23.72 15.89
N THR A 6 -21.98 -23.37 15.19
CA THR A 6 -20.72 -23.08 15.85
C THR A 6 -20.95 -21.78 16.59
N ASP A 7 -21.10 -21.85 17.90
CA ASP A 7 -21.06 -20.67 18.76
C ASP A 7 -19.84 -19.83 18.33
N PRO A 8 -20.01 -18.50 18.16
CA PRO A 8 -18.88 -17.63 17.88
C PRO A 8 -17.91 -17.79 19.06
N ILE A 9 -16.79 -18.46 18.84
CA ILE A 9 -15.70 -18.50 19.81
C ILE A 9 -15.30 -17.05 20.00
N ASP A 10 -15.65 -16.49 21.17
CA ASP A 10 -15.33 -15.11 21.48
C ASP A 10 -13.82 -14.91 21.23
N PRO A 11 -13.45 -13.97 20.33
CA PRO A 11 -12.06 -13.77 20.01
C PRO A 11 -11.33 -13.33 21.28
N PRO A 12 -10.08 -13.77 21.48
CA PRO A 12 -9.33 -13.45 22.69
C PRO A 12 -9.34 -11.93 22.92
N ALA A 13 -9.56 -11.49 24.16
CA ALA A 13 -9.68 -10.07 24.50
C ALA A 13 -8.53 -9.21 23.94
N LEU A 14 -7.33 -9.81 23.84
CA LEU A 14 -6.16 -9.20 23.22
C LEU A 14 -6.36 -8.91 21.72
N ALA A 15 -6.95 -9.83 20.93
CA ALA A 15 -7.25 -9.59 19.51
C ALA A 15 -8.18 -8.39 19.31
N GLN A 16 -9.23 -8.29 20.11
CA GLN A 16 -10.19 -7.19 20.04
C GLN A 16 -9.55 -5.85 20.43
N TRP A 17 -8.68 -5.85 21.45
CA TRP A 17 -7.94 -4.66 21.86
C TRP A 17 -6.96 -4.20 20.76
N LEU A 18 -6.21 -5.14 20.17
CA LEU A 18 -5.30 -4.86 19.05
C LEU A 18 -6.07 -4.24 17.87
N ASP A 19 -7.21 -4.84 17.47
CA ASP A 19 -8.04 -4.32 16.37
C ASP A 19 -8.61 -2.92 16.65
N ARG A 20 -8.74 -2.51 17.91
CA ARG A 20 -9.17 -1.15 18.24
C ARG A 20 -8.05 -0.12 18.15
N PHE A 21 -6.83 -0.47 18.56
CA PHE A 21 -5.75 0.49 18.75
C PHE A 21 -4.69 0.49 17.63
N LEU A 22 -4.38 -0.66 17.02
CA LEU A 22 -3.31 -0.80 16.05
C LEU A 22 -3.59 -0.30 14.62
N PRO A 23 -4.82 -0.29 14.08
CA PRO A 23 -5.00 0.00 12.65
C PRO A 23 -4.51 1.38 12.24
N LEU A 24 -4.84 2.40 13.02
CA LEU A 24 -4.46 3.78 12.75
C LEU A 24 -2.93 4.02 12.85
N PRO A 25 -2.24 3.64 13.95
CA PRO A 25 -0.80 3.84 14.05
C PRO A 25 -0.05 2.98 13.03
N MET A 26 -0.47 1.75 12.77
CA MET A 26 0.16 0.91 11.75
C MET A 26 -0.02 1.49 10.35
N PHE A 27 -1.19 2.05 10.03
CA PHE A 27 -1.40 2.75 8.78
C PHE A 27 -0.50 3.98 8.64
N ALA A 28 -0.40 4.80 9.69
CA ALA A 28 0.49 5.96 9.71
C ALA A 28 1.97 5.53 9.55
N LEU A 29 2.40 4.48 10.25
CA LEU A 29 3.73 3.91 10.12
C LEU A 29 4.00 3.39 8.70
N SER A 30 3.03 2.73 8.06
CA SER A 30 3.14 2.28 6.66
C SER A 30 3.28 3.46 5.69
N ILE A 31 2.55 4.57 5.91
CA ILE A 31 2.70 5.80 5.11
C ILE A 31 4.08 6.42 5.32
N VAL A 32 4.54 6.51 6.56
CA VAL A 32 5.88 7.04 6.87
C VAL A 32 6.96 6.17 6.22
N TYR A 33 6.83 4.85 6.31
CA TYR A 33 7.73 3.90 5.67
C TYR A 33 7.71 4.08 4.12
N LEU A 34 6.54 4.24 3.49
CA LEU A 34 6.41 4.56 2.05
C LEU A 34 7.13 5.86 1.69
N ALA A 35 6.90 6.91 2.47
CA ALA A 35 7.46 8.23 2.20
C ALA A 35 8.99 8.24 2.33
N VAL A 36 9.52 7.52 3.32
CA VAL A 36 10.97 7.37 3.49
C VAL A 36 11.55 6.55 2.33
N GLU A 37 10.92 5.44 1.95
CA GLU A 37 11.39 4.60 0.84
C GLU A 37 11.36 5.37 -0.49
N ALA A 38 10.27 6.07 -0.79
CA ALA A 38 10.15 6.92 -1.97
C ALA A 38 11.21 8.05 -1.96
N GLY A 39 11.44 8.67 -0.79
CA GLY A 39 12.47 9.70 -0.63
C GLY A 39 13.87 9.15 -0.89
N VAL A 40 14.17 7.93 -0.45
CA VAL A 40 15.45 7.25 -0.74
C VAL A 40 15.60 7.00 -2.24
N ILE A 41 14.58 6.44 -2.89
CA ILE A 41 14.61 6.15 -4.33
C ILE A 41 14.86 7.43 -5.14
N HIS A 42 14.09 8.48 -4.87
CA HIS A 42 14.22 9.76 -5.57
C HIS A 42 15.59 10.40 -5.37
N ARG A 43 16.12 10.34 -4.14
CA ARG A 43 17.44 10.91 -3.82
C ARG A 43 18.59 10.12 -4.45
N ILE A 44 18.47 8.80 -4.58
CA ILE A 44 19.45 7.97 -5.30
C ILE A 44 19.51 8.38 -6.77
N GLU A 45 18.37 8.68 -7.38
CA GLU A 45 18.28 9.11 -8.78
C GLU A 45 18.93 10.49 -9.03
N GLU A 46 18.76 11.43 -8.10
CA GLU A 46 19.38 12.77 -8.20
C GLU A 46 20.90 12.77 -7.95
N GLY A 47 21.48 11.69 -7.41
CA GLY A 47 22.93 11.49 -7.27
C GLY A 47 23.64 12.36 -6.21
N TYR A 48 22.96 13.36 -5.62
CA TYR A 48 23.49 14.22 -4.56
C TYR A 48 22.95 13.82 -3.18
N VAL A 49 23.39 12.67 -2.68
CA VAL A 49 23.01 12.22 -1.33
C VAL A 49 24.17 12.42 -0.37
N THR A 50 23.95 13.19 0.69
CA THR A 50 24.95 13.26 1.77
C THR A 50 24.99 11.94 2.54
N LEU A 51 26.18 11.50 2.95
CA LEU A 51 26.36 10.29 3.76
C LEU A 51 25.49 10.27 5.04
N ILE A 52 25.18 11.44 5.58
CA ILE A 52 24.35 11.62 6.77
C ILE A 52 22.88 11.38 6.43
N GLU A 53 22.34 11.98 5.36
CA GLU A 53 20.95 11.75 4.92
C GLU A 53 20.71 10.27 4.61
N ALA A 54 21.59 9.63 3.84
CA ALA A 54 21.49 8.22 3.50
C ALA A 54 21.47 7.33 4.76
N ARG A 55 22.34 7.63 5.73
CA ARG A 55 22.42 6.90 6.99
C ARG A 55 21.15 7.09 7.82
N VAL A 56 20.63 8.31 7.95
CA VAL A 56 19.39 8.59 8.67
C VAL A 56 18.20 7.84 8.06
N MET A 57 18.01 7.93 6.73
CA MET A 57 16.93 7.26 6.04
C MET A 57 17.01 5.73 6.18
N THR A 58 18.22 5.17 6.04
CA THR A 58 18.45 3.74 6.21
C THR A 58 18.16 3.28 7.64
N TRP A 59 18.61 4.03 8.65
CA TRP A 59 18.29 3.72 10.05
C TRP A 59 16.80 3.85 10.35
N CYS A 60 16.09 4.82 9.77
CA CYS A 60 14.64 4.90 9.88
C CYS A 60 13.95 3.65 9.32
N LEU A 61 14.33 3.19 8.12
CA LEU A 61 13.78 1.97 7.53
C LEU A 61 14.08 0.73 8.38
N VAL A 62 15.34 0.57 8.81
CA VAL A 62 15.78 -0.55 9.65
C VAL A 62 15.09 -0.54 11.02
N ALA A 63 14.85 0.64 11.61
CA ALA A 63 14.17 0.76 12.90
C ALA A 63 12.66 0.50 12.81
N LEU A 64 12.02 0.85 11.69
CA LEU A 64 10.61 0.55 11.43
C LEU A 64 10.37 -0.94 11.15
N TRP A 65 11.35 -1.61 10.53
CA TRP A 65 11.24 -3.02 10.16
C TRP A 65 10.87 -3.99 11.30
N PRO A 66 11.51 -3.98 12.50
CA PRO A 66 11.14 -4.86 13.59
C PRO A 66 9.71 -4.61 14.10
N ILE A 67 9.18 -3.39 13.97
CA ILE A 67 7.80 -3.08 14.39
C ILE A 67 6.81 -3.89 13.56
N PHE A 68 7.00 -3.92 12.23
CA PHE A 68 6.17 -4.72 11.33
C PHE A 68 6.38 -6.23 11.52
N ALA A 69 7.62 -6.65 11.80
CA ALA A 69 7.93 -8.05 12.06
C ALA A 69 7.27 -8.58 13.35
N ILE A 70 7.31 -7.80 14.44
CA ILE A 70 6.66 -8.15 15.70
C ILE A 70 5.15 -8.25 15.51
N GLU A 71 4.52 -7.29 14.82
CA GLU A 71 3.09 -7.32 14.52
C GLU A 71 2.71 -8.57 13.70
N ALA A 72 3.49 -8.90 12.66
CA ALA A 72 3.26 -10.09 11.85
C ALA A 72 3.39 -11.38 12.68
N LEU A 73 4.33 -11.42 13.63
CA LEU A 73 4.53 -12.53 14.54
C LEU A 73 3.38 -12.66 15.54
N VAL A 74 2.94 -11.55 16.15
CA VAL A 74 1.75 -11.48 17.01
C VAL A 74 0.53 -12.02 16.27
N ARG A 75 0.37 -11.65 15.00
CA ARG A 75 -0.71 -12.14 14.13
C ARG A 75 -0.64 -13.66 13.90
N LEU A 76 0.56 -14.22 13.73
CA LEU A 76 0.78 -15.67 13.62
C LEU A 76 0.38 -16.39 14.92
N PHE A 77 0.71 -15.82 16.09
CA PHE A 77 0.38 -16.41 17.39
C PHE A 77 -1.10 -16.32 17.75
N LEU A 78 -1.76 -15.19 17.46
CA LEU A 78 -3.16 -14.96 17.81
C LEU A 78 -4.15 -15.63 16.88
N THR A 79 -3.80 -15.84 15.61
CA THR A 79 -4.66 -16.51 14.64
C THR A 79 -4.63 -18.02 14.89
N ARG A 80 -5.16 -18.48 16.03
CA ARG A 80 -5.16 -19.90 16.40
C ARG A 80 -6.34 -20.62 15.73
N ARG A 81 -6.01 -21.76 15.09
CA ARG A 81 -6.87 -22.88 14.66
C ARG A 81 -7.69 -22.90 13.35
N GLN A 82 -7.99 -21.83 12.63
CA GLN A 82 -8.86 -21.96 11.43
C GLN A 82 -8.18 -22.15 10.05
N MET A 83 -6.86 -22.00 9.91
CA MET A 83 -6.15 -22.16 8.63
C MET A 83 -4.85 -22.96 8.78
N ALA A 84 -4.41 -23.63 7.71
CA ALA A 84 -3.14 -24.34 7.67
C ALA A 84 -1.94 -23.42 7.95
N PHE A 85 -0.83 -23.98 8.46
CA PHE A 85 0.37 -23.22 8.83
C PHE A 85 1.02 -22.49 7.64
N TRP A 86 1.10 -23.16 6.48
CA TRP A 86 1.76 -22.64 5.27
C TRP A 86 1.25 -21.28 4.77
N PRO A 87 -0.06 -21.07 4.54
CA PRO A 87 -0.56 -19.76 4.09
C PRO A 87 -0.31 -18.65 5.12
N ARG A 88 -0.26 -18.98 6.42
CA ARG A 88 0.03 -18.00 7.47
C ARG A 88 1.48 -17.55 7.44
N PHE A 89 2.40 -18.49 7.24
CA PHE A 89 3.81 -18.19 7.09
C PHE A 89 4.09 -17.34 5.85
N TRP A 90 3.42 -17.62 4.72
CA TRP A 90 3.50 -16.78 3.52
C TRP A 90 3.02 -15.36 3.78
N ILE A 91 1.89 -15.17 4.46
CA ILE A 91 1.39 -13.83 4.80
C ILE A 91 2.40 -13.10 5.70
N LEU A 92 3.00 -13.78 6.67
CA LEU A 92 4.05 -13.20 7.51
C LEU A 92 5.25 -12.77 6.67
N LEU A 93 5.74 -13.65 5.80
CA LEU A 93 6.87 -13.36 4.92
C LEU A 93 6.58 -12.15 4.02
N VAL A 94 5.39 -12.09 3.44
CA VAL A 94 4.96 -10.97 2.59
C VAL A 94 4.87 -9.67 3.39
N VAL A 95 4.35 -9.67 4.61
CA VAL A 95 4.28 -8.44 5.44
C VAL A 95 5.66 -7.97 5.90
N VAL A 96 6.56 -8.90 6.21
CA VAL A 96 7.94 -8.58 6.61
C VAL A 96 8.74 -8.03 5.42
N LEU A 97 8.54 -8.59 4.23
CA LEU A 97 9.22 -8.14 3.02
C LEU A 97 8.61 -6.88 2.41
N PHE A 98 7.28 -6.76 2.47
CA PHE A 98 6.51 -5.64 1.95
C PHE A 98 5.56 -5.10 3.03
N PRO A 99 6.05 -4.20 3.91
CA PRO A 99 5.25 -3.60 4.98
C PRO A 99 3.97 -2.93 4.47
N PHE A 100 3.97 -2.47 3.21
CA PHE A 100 2.83 -1.85 2.54
C PHE A 100 1.61 -2.74 2.42
N VAL A 101 1.82 -4.06 2.30
CA VAL A 101 0.72 -5.04 2.21
C VAL A 101 -0.11 -5.06 3.50
N ARG A 102 0.45 -4.56 4.62
CA ARG A 102 -0.25 -4.41 5.91
C ARG A 102 -1.53 -3.57 5.79
N ILE A 103 -1.57 -2.57 4.90
CA ILE A 103 -2.69 -1.63 4.76
C ILE A 103 -3.99 -2.35 4.37
N GLY A 104 -3.91 -3.41 3.57
CA GLY A 104 -5.07 -4.19 3.11
C GLY A 104 -5.45 -5.37 4.00
N MET A 105 -4.85 -5.50 5.19
CA MET A 105 -5.05 -6.70 6.01
C MET A 105 -6.37 -6.69 6.77
N ARG A 106 -6.90 -7.90 6.94
CA ARG A 106 -8.12 -8.19 7.72
C ARG A 106 -7.89 -8.06 9.23
N ALA A 107 -8.96 -7.89 9.99
CA ALA A 107 -8.94 -7.85 11.46
C ALA A 107 -8.38 -9.16 12.04
N HIS A 108 -7.85 -9.09 13.26
CA HIS A 108 -7.34 -10.25 14.00
C HIS A 108 -8.48 -11.07 14.61
N ALA A 109 -9.50 -10.40 15.12
CA ALA A 109 -10.66 -11.01 15.74
C ALA A 109 -11.67 -11.52 14.70
N ASP A 110 -11.87 -10.77 13.62
CA ASP A 110 -12.86 -11.06 12.59
C ASP A 110 -12.23 -10.97 11.19
N SER A 111 -11.88 -12.13 10.64
CA SER A 111 -11.28 -12.21 9.31
C SER A 111 -12.19 -11.66 8.20
N GLY A 112 -13.49 -11.47 8.47
CA GLY A 112 -14.44 -10.87 7.54
C GLY A 112 -14.35 -9.35 7.44
N LYS A 113 -13.59 -8.67 8.30
CA LYS A 113 -13.52 -7.20 8.34
C LYS A 113 -12.15 -6.69 7.93
N ILE A 114 -12.12 -5.57 7.22
CA ILE A 114 -10.91 -4.80 6.90
C ILE A 114 -11.05 -3.40 7.46
N TRP A 115 -9.94 -2.82 7.91
CA TRP A 115 -9.93 -1.44 8.33
C TRP A 115 -9.54 -0.57 7.13
N LEU A 116 -10.36 0.44 6.84
CA LEU A 116 -10.09 1.43 5.80
C LEU A 116 -9.85 2.80 6.42
N PRO A 117 -8.86 3.56 5.94
CA PRO A 117 -8.68 4.94 6.37
C PRO A 117 -9.95 5.74 6.03
N ARG A 118 -10.38 6.62 6.95
CA ARG A 118 -11.64 7.41 6.91
C ARG A 118 -12.95 6.62 7.08
N LEU A 119 -13.05 5.38 6.60
CA LEU A 119 -14.26 4.56 6.65
C LEU A 119 -14.32 3.62 7.87
N GLY A 120 -13.19 3.39 8.54
CA GLY A 120 -13.10 2.53 9.72
C GLY A 120 -13.20 1.03 9.37
N TRP A 121 -13.67 0.23 10.33
CA TRP A 121 -13.88 -1.20 10.14
C TRP A 121 -15.10 -1.45 9.22
N GLN A 122 -14.84 -2.06 8.07
CA GLN A 122 -15.84 -2.41 7.07
C GLN A 122 -15.83 -3.91 6.83
N GLU A 123 -16.99 -4.50 6.57
CA GLU A 123 -17.09 -5.89 6.15
C GLU A 123 -16.60 -6.06 4.71
N VAL A 124 -15.87 -7.14 4.46
CA VAL A 124 -15.36 -7.49 3.12
C VAL A 124 -16.51 -8.05 2.29
N ASP A 125 -17.39 -7.16 1.86
CA ASP A 125 -18.51 -7.47 0.98
C ASP A 125 -18.16 -7.21 -0.50
N ARG A 126 -18.88 -7.89 -1.40
CA ARG A 126 -18.75 -7.74 -2.85
C ARG A 126 -18.99 -6.30 -3.29
N LYS A 127 -19.92 -5.58 -2.63
CA LYS A 127 -20.19 -4.17 -2.92
C LYS A 127 -18.98 -3.28 -2.63
N LEU A 128 -18.36 -3.44 -1.45
CA LEU A 128 -17.15 -2.71 -1.08
C LEU A 128 -16.01 -2.98 -2.07
N ARG A 129 -15.81 -4.25 -2.44
CA ARG A 129 -14.83 -4.64 -3.45
C ARG A 129 -15.08 -3.94 -4.79
N MET A 130 -16.30 -3.99 -5.31
CA MET A 130 -16.65 -3.35 -6.58
C MET A 130 -16.46 -1.83 -6.54
N THR A 131 -16.81 -1.19 -5.42
CA THR A 131 -16.61 0.25 -5.25
C THR A 131 -15.13 0.60 -5.23
N MET A 132 -14.30 -0.13 -4.47
CA MET A 132 -12.85 0.11 -4.45
C MET A 132 -12.22 -0.17 -5.81
N GLU A 133 -12.58 -1.28 -6.46
CA GLU A 133 -12.10 -1.64 -7.78
C GLU A 133 -12.47 -0.58 -8.81
N ARG A 134 -13.71 -0.07 -8.82
CA ARG A 134 -14.11 1.01 -9.73
C ARG A 134 -13.39 2.31 -9.43
N PHE A 135 -13.17 2.62 -8.15
CA PHE A 135 -12.49 3.85 -7.73
C PHE A 135 -11.00 3.84 -8.11
N PHE A 136 -10.31 2.69 -8.04
CA PHE A 136 -8.90 2.60 -8.40
C PHE A 136 -8.66 2.28 -9.88
N SER A 137 -9.43 1.38 -10.47
CA SER A 137 -9.19 0.91 -11.84
C SER A 137 -9.57 1.94 -12.91
N VAL A 138 -10.63 2.73 -12.69
CA VAL A 138 -11.06 3.72 -13.71
C VAL A 138 -10.03 4.83 -13.88
N PRO A 139 -9.53 5.49 -12.81
CA PRO A 139 -8.44 6.46 -12.94
C PRO A 139 -7.18 5.82 -13.52
N LEU A 140 -6.81 4.61 -13.06
CA LEU A 140 -5.62 3.93 -13.55
C LEU A 140 -5.67 3.66 -15.06
N ILE A 141 -6.79 3.15 -15.57
CA ILE A 141 -6.97 2.91 -17.02
C ILE A 141 -6.93 4.22 -17.79
N LEU A 142 -7.57 5.27 -17.27
CA LEU A 142 -7.56 6.59 -17.91
C LEU A 142 -6.12 7.14 -18.01
N PHE A 143 -5.34 7.06 -16.94
CA PHE A 143 -3.95 7.51 -16.94
C PHE A 143 -3.07 6.65 -17.84
N ALA A 144 -3.21 5.33 -17.81
CA ALA A 144 -2.48 4.44 -18.71
C ALA A 144 -2.78 4.74 -20.19
N LEU A 145 -4.05 5.04 -20.50
CA LEU A 145 -4.46 5.44 -21.86
C LEU A 145 -3.95 6.84 -22.23
N MET A 146 -3.78 7.76 -21.27
CA MET A 146 -3.19 9.08 -21.50
C MET A 146 -1.67 9.05 -21.69
N VAL A 147 -0.97 8.14 -21.00
CA VAL A 147 0.48 7.95 -21.15
C VAL A 147 0.83 7.44 -22.54
N LEU A 148 0.03 6.54 -23.10
CA LEU A 148 0.27 5.90 -24.40
C LEU A 148 0.44 6.89 -25.57
N PRO A 149 -0.46 7.87 -25.80
CA PRO A 149 -0.30 8.86 -26.85
C PRO A 149 0.87 9.81 -26.56
N ILE A 150 1.15 10.14 -25.30
CA ILE A 150 2.30 11.00 -24.93
C ILE A 150 3.61 10.32 -25.33
N LEU A 151 3.80 9.06 -24.93
CA LEU A 151 4.97 8.28 -25.31
C LEU A 151 5.07 8.08 -26.83
N GLY A 152 3.94 7.90 -27.51
CA GLY A 152 3.91 7.83 -28.97
C GLY A 152 4.40 9.12 -29.61
N PHE A 153 3.93 10.29 -29.15
CA PHE A 153 4.39 11.57 -29.66
C PHE A 153 5.87 11.84 -29.36
N GLU A 154 6.34 11.49 -28.16
CA GLU A 154 7.75 11.62 -27.79
C GLU A 154 8.63 10.75 -28.71
N TYR A 155 8.31 9.47 -28.87
CA TYR A 155 9.11 8.51 -29.63
C TYR A 155 9.19 8.79 -31.14
N PHE A 156 8.08 9.24 -31.78
CA PHE A 156 8.07 9.48 -33.23
C PHE A 156 8.57 10.87 -33.66
N TRP A 157 8.61 11.85 -32.74
CA TRP A 157 8.86 13.25 -33.08
C TRP A 157 9.93 13.94 -32.21
N GLU A 158 10.88 13.19 -31.64
CA GLU A 158 11.95 13.73 -30.78
C GLU A 158 12.61 15.00 -31.37
N GLU A 159 12.99 14.99 -32.66
CA GLU A 159 13.67 16.13 -33.30
C GLU A 159 12.79 17.40 -33.44
N GLN A 160 11.46 17.24 -33.56
CA GLN A 160 10.52 18.36 -33.75
C GLN A 160 9.96 18.88 -32.43
N VAL A 161 9.86 18.02 -31.40
CA VAL A 161 9.49 18.42 -30.03
C VAL A 161 10.53 19.38 -29.44
N HIS A 162 11.82 19.20 -29.77
CA HIS A 162 12.87 20.12 -29.33
C HIS A 162 12.87 21.48 -30.06
N GLN A 163 12.26 21.58 -31.24
CA GLN A 163 12.17 22.83 -32.00
C GLN A 163 10.98 23.72 -31.60
N TYR A 164 9.87 23.13 -31.13
CA TYR A 164 8.65 23.88 -30.79
C TYR A 164 8.38 23.92 -29.29
N PHE A 165 8.64 25.09 -28.69
CA PHE A 165 8.42 25.36 -27.26
C PHE A 165 7.04 24.92 -26.75
N TRP A 166 5.98 25.17 -27.51
CA TRP A 166 4.60 24.82 -27.13
C TRP A 166 4.34 23.32 -27.06
N LEU A 167 5.00 22.54 -27.91
CA LEU A 167 4.84 21.08 -27.94
C LEU A 167 5.50 20.46 -26.71
N LYS A 168 6.71 20.91 -26.38
CA LYS A 168 7.41 20.55 -25.14
C LYS A 168 6.61 20.94 -23.90
N LEU A 169 6.11 22.18 -23.83
CA LEU A 169 5.33 22.67 -22.69
C LEU A 169 4.07 21.83 -22.46
N THR A 170 3.38 21.43 -23.53
CA THR A 170 2.18 20.60 -23.43
C THR A 170 2.51 19.20 -22.95
N LEU A 171 3.62 18.62 -23.41
CA LEU A 171 4.12 17.32 -22.96
C LEU A 171 4.50 17.34 -21.47
N ASP A 172 5.21 18.40 -21.04
CA ASP A 172 5.62 18.58 -19.64
C ASP A 172 4.41 18.75 -18.71
N ILE A 173 3.41 19.55 -19.13
CA ILE A 173 2.16 19.73 -18.36
C ILE A 173 1.37 18.43 -18.30
N ALA A 174 1.23 17.70 -19.42
CA ALA A 174 0.50 16.44 -19.46
C ALA A 174 1.18 15.37 -18.59
N SER A 175 2.51 15.25 -18.68
CA SER A 175 3.30 14.34 -17.84
C SER A 175 3.20 14.72 -16.36
N SER A 176 3.29 16.02 -16.03
CA SER A 176 3.13 16.49 -14.65
C SER A 176 1.73 16.23 -14.09
N LEU A 177 0.67 16.38 -14.91
CA LEU A 177 -0.71 16.05 -14.51
C LEU A 177 -0.88 14.56 -14.23
N ILE A 178 -0.27 13.70 -15.05
CA ILE A 178 -0.30 12.25 -14.84
C ILE A 178 0.41 11.90 -13.52
N TRP A 179 1.61 12.43 -13.29
CA TRP A 179 2.36 12.19 -12.05
C TRP A 179 1.64 12.74 -10.82
N MET A 180 1.05 13.94 -10.90
CA MET A 180 0.24 14.51 -9.83
C MET A 180 -0.98 13.63 -9.51
N ALA A 181 -1.59 13.03 -10.52
CA ALA A 181 -2.73 12.16 -10.31
C ALA A 181 -2.36 10.77 -9.75
N PHE A 182 -1.13 10.29 -9.93
CA PHE A 182 -0.61 9.13 -9.19
C PHE A 182 -0.31 9.45 -7.72
N ALA A 183 -0.07 10.72 -7.39
CA ALA A 183 0.26 11.15 -6.04
C ALA A 183 -0.97 11.43 -5.14
N ILE A 184 -2.17 11.62 -5.72
CA ILE A 184 -3.41 12.00 -5.03
C ILE A 184 -4.37 10.81 -4.93
#